data_AF-A0A3G2YVL5-F1
#
_entry.id   AF-A0A3G2YVL5-F1
#
_cell.length_a   1.000
_cell.length_b   1.000
_cell.length_c   1.000
_cell.angle_alpha   90.00
_cell.angle_beta   90.00
_cell.angle_gamma   90.00
#
_symmetry.space_group_name_H-M   'P 1'
#
loop_
_entity.id
_entity.type
_entity.pdbx_description
1 polymer ?
#
loop_
_entity_poly.entity_id
_entity_poly.type
_entity_poly.pdbx_seq_one_letter_code
_entity_poly.pdbx_strand_id
1 'polypeptide(L)'
;MRMGDRVIEAVEVIPTGSLMLDIALGIGGLPKGRVVEIYGPESSGKTTLTLQAIAECQKKGGTAAFIDAEHALDPIYAAKLGVNVDDLLLSQPDTGEQALEIADMLVRSGSVDIVVVDSVAALTPKAEIEGEMGDQLPGLQARLMSQALRKLTGNIKRSNTLVVFINQLRHKIGVMMPGQSPEVTTGGNALKFYASVRLDIRRIGAIKKGDEI
;
A
#
# COMPACT_ATOMS: atom_id res chain seq x y z
N MET A 1 30.08 10.48 -9.72
CA MET A 1 29.60 11.15 -8.48
C MET A 1 29.77 10.17 -7.33
N ARG A 2 30.39 10.58 -6.21
CA ARG A 2 30.45 9.74 -5.00
C ARG A 2 29.21 10.01 -4.15
N MET A 3 28.70 8.98 -3.49
CA MET A 3 27.45 9.03 -2.71
C MET A 3 27.52 10.04 -1.54
N GLY A 4 28.71 10.30 -1.00
CA GLY A 4 28.93 11.24 0.11
C GLY A 4 29.06 12.71 -0.26
N ASP A 5 29.12 13.04 -1.56
CA ASP A 5 29.27 14.44 -2.02
C ASP A 5 27.91 15.14 -2.16
N ARG A 6 26.79 14.44 -1.94
CA ARG A 6 25.45 15.02 -1.93
C ARG A 6 25.13 15.49 -0.51
N VAL A 7 24.74 16.75 -0.38
CA VAL A 7 24.00 17.22 0.79
C VAL A 7 22.81 16.28 0.96
N ILE A 8 22.70 15.62 2.11
CA ILE A 8 21.56 14.76 2.43
C ILE A 8 20.36 15.70 2.57
N GLU A 9 19.61 15.90 1.50
CA GLU A 9 18.33 16.60 1.56
C GLU A 9 17.36 15.77 2.39
N ALA A 10 16.67 16.43 3.33
CA ALA A 10 15.63 15.80 4.12
C ALA A 10 14.55 15.25 3.17
N VAL A 11 14.24 13.96 3.29
CA VAL A 11 13.17 13.35 2.50
C VAL A 11 11.83 13.90 2.99
N GLU A 12 11.03 14.45 2.10
CA GLU A 12 9.66 14.85 2.45
C GLU A 12 8.83 13.63 2.89
N VAL A 13 8.01 13.81 3.91
CA VAL A 13 7.21 12.72 4.49
C VAL A 13 5.75 13.10 4.73
N ILE A 14 4.89 12.09 4.67
CA ILE A 14 3.50 12.15 5.14
C ILE A 14 3.45 11.41 6.49
N PRO A 15 3.01 12.08 7.59
CA PRO A 15 2.87 11.42 8.89
C PRO A 15 1.93 10.22 8.82
N THR A 16 2.19 9.19 9.60
CA THR A 16 1.37 7.97 9.59
C THR A 16 0.08 8.10 10.40
N GLY A 17 -0.07 9.18 11.19
CA GLY A 17 -1.10 9.33 12.22
C GLY A 17 -0.77 8.61 13.54
N SER A 18 0.38 7.91 13.61
CA SER A 18 0.90 7.30 14.83
C SER A 18 2.27 7.87 15.16
N LEU A 19 2.35 8.65 16.24
CA LEU A 19 3.60 9.26 16.69
C LEU A 19 4.72 8.23 16.90
N MET A 20 4.38 7.07 17.49
CA MET A 20 5.35 6.01 17.75
C MET A 20 5.89 5.40 16.46
N LEU A 21 5.04 5.26 15.44
CA LEU A 21 5.46 4.75 14.14
C LEU A 21 6.33 5.78 13.40
N ASP A 22 5.97 7.05 13.43
CA ASP A 22 6.75 8.13 12.81
C ASP A 22 8.16 8.24 13.42
N ILE A 23 8.28 8.07 14.74
CA ILE A 23 9.57 7.98 15.45
C ILE A 23 10.33 6.73 15.01
N ALA A 24 9.68 5.57 14.99
CA ALA A 24 10.32 4.30 14.63
C ALA A 24 10.84 4.28 13.18
N LEU A 25 10.18 5.01 12.27
CA LEU A 25 10.64 5.19 10.89
C LEU A 25 11.92 6.04 10.79
N GLY A 26 12.27 6.82 11.82
CA GLY A 26 13.49 7.63 11.89
C GLY A 26 13.50 8.88 10.99
N ILE A 27 12.52 8.99 10.09
CA ILE A 27 12.34 10.13 9.16
C ILE A 27 11.05 10.92 9.44
N GLY A 28 10.28 10.53 10.46
CA GLY A 28 9.08 11.26 10.89
C GLY A 28 7.80 10.97 10.08
N GLY A 29 7.80 9.93 9.24
CA GLY A 29 6.61 9.53 8.47
C GLY A 29 6.95 8.66 7.26
N LEU A 30 5.97 8.47 6.37
CA LEU A 30 6.11 7.74 5.13
C LEU A 30 6.77 8.61 4.04
N PRO A 31 7.82 8.13 3.35
CA PRO A 31 8.60 8.95 2.43
C PRO A 31 7.84 9.24 1.12
N LYS A 32 7.62 10.51 0.80
CA LYS A 32 7.05 10.94 -0.49
C LYS A 32 7.95 10.55 -1.67
N GLY A 33 7.32 10.36 -2.82
CA GLY A 33 8.01 9.93 -4.04
C GLY A 33 8.61 8.52 -3.93
N ARG A 34 8.06 7.65 -3.08
CA ARG A 34 8.47 6.26 -2.89
C ARG A 34 7.28 5.30 -2.85
N VAL A 35 7.59 4.02 -2.98
CA VAL A 35 6.64 2.91 -2.74
C VAL A 35 6.76 2.45 -1.29
N VAL A 36 5.63 2.22 -0.63
CA VAL A 36 5.52 1.61 0.71
C VAL A 36 4.63 0.39 0.62
N GLU A 37 5.00 -0.70 1.31
CA GLU A 37 4.14 -1.88 1.48
C GLU A 37 3.70 -1.97 2.94
N ILE A 38 2.39 -2.08 3.18
CA ILE A 38 1.81 -2.35 4.50
C ILE A 38 1.13 -3.71 4.43
N TYR A 39 1.62 -4.68 5.19
CA TYR A 39 1.16 -6.05 5.14
C TYR A 39 0.94 -6.63 6.53
N GLY A 40 0.12 -7.68 6.61
CA GLY A 40 -0.21 -8.31 7.87
C GLY A 40 -1.48 -9.15 7.79
N PRO A 41 -1.85 -9.82 8.91
CA PRO A 41 -3.07 -10.63 8.99
C PRO A 41 -4.34 -9.83 8.70
N GLU A 42 -5.44 -10.52 8.47
CA GLU A 42 -6.77 -9.91 8.43
C GLU A 42 -7.07 -9.17 9.75
N SER A 43 -7.84 -8.09 9.66
CA SER A 43 -8.23 -7.26 10.80
C SER A 43 -7.07 -6.74 11.67
N SER A 44 -5.85 -6.69 11.14
CA SER A 44 -4.69 -6.16 11.87
C SER A 44 -4.60 -4.64 11.90
N GLY A 45 -5.43 -3.95 11.11
CA GLY A 45 -5.48 -2.49 11.05
C GLY A 45 -4.80 -1.86 9.82
N LYS A 46 -4.45 -2.65 8.78
CA LYS A 46 -3.81 -2.15 7.54
C LYS A 46 -4.53 -0.96 6.93
N THR A 47 -5.81 -1.13 6.58
CA THR A 47 -6.64 -0.08 5.97
C THR A 47 -6.83 1.10 6.93
N THR A 48 -6.97 0.84 8.24
CA THR A 48 -7.06 1.91 9.26
C THR A 48 -5.80 2.78 9.30
N LEU A 49 -4.61 2.18 9.34
CA LEU A 49 -3.35 2.92 9.31
C LEU A 49 -3.22 3.76 8.03
N THR A 50 -3.63 3.18 6.90
CA THR A 50 -3.57 3.89 5.62
C THR A 50 -4.56 5.05 5.54
N LEU A 51 -5.78 4.90 6.07
CA LEU A 51 -6.75 5.99 6.15
C LEU A 51 -6.27 7.11 7.09
N GLN A 52 -5.56 6.78 8.18
CA GLN A 52 -4.91 7.78 9.03
C GLN A 52 -3.83 8.57 8.27
N ALA A 53 -2.99 7.89 7.47
CA ALA A 53 -2.00 8.57 6.63
C ALA A 53 -2.66 9.47 5.56
N ILE A 54 -3.79 9.04 4.98
CA ILE A 54 -4.61 9.88 4.09
C ILE A 54 -5.12 11.12 4.83
N ALA A 55 -5.68 10.96 6.03
CA ALA A 55 -6.18 12.07 6.82
C ALA A 55 -5.07 13.08 7.14
N GLU A 56 -3.87 12.61 7.50
CA GLU A 56 -2.70 13.48 7.74
C GLU A 56 -2.22 14.19 6.47
N CYS A 57 -2.31 13.53 5.31
CA CYS A 57 -2.04 14.17 4.01
C CYS A 57 -3.04 15.30 3.72
N GLN A 58 -4.34 15.02 3.85
CA GLN A 58 -5.41 16.00 3.60
C GLN A 58 -5.38 17.18 4.57
N LYS A 59 -5.07 16.95 5.86
CA LYS A 59 -4.87 18.03 6.85
C LYS A 59 -3.78 19.02 6.46
N LYS A 60 -2.78 18.58 5.69
CA LYS A 60 -1.71 19.43 5.15
C LYS A 60 -2.04 20.04 3.79
N GLY A 61 -3.29 19.90 3.33
CA GLY A 61 -3.76 20.40 2.04
C GLY A 61 -3.36 19.53 0.84
N GLY A 62 -2.87 18.31 1.08
CA GLY A 62 -2.50 17.37 0.01
C GLY A 62 -3.68 16.57 -0.51
N THR A 63 -3.59 16.12 -1.76
CA THR A 63 -4.64 15.33 -2.42
C THR A 63 -4.38 13.84 -2.24
N ALA A 64 -5.42 13.08 -1.92
CA ALA A 64 -5.34 11.63 -1.73
C ALA A 64 -6.19 10.87 -2.74
N ALA A 65 -5.72 9.68 -3.13
CA ALA A 65 -6.49 8.73 -3.91
C ALA A 65 -6.46 7.33 -3.29
N PHE A 66 -7.57 6.63 -3.40
CA PHE A 66 -7.76 5.27 -2.90
C PHE A 66 -8.29 4.38 -4.02
N ILE A 67 -7.55 3.32 -4.33
CA ILE A 67 -7.91 2.28 -5.29
C ILE A 67 -8.36 1.07 -4.49
N ASP A 68 -9.67 0.93 -4.37
CA ASP A 68 -10.36 -0.11 -3.60
C ASP A 68 -10.62 -1.32 -4.51
N ALA A 69 -9.60 -2.16 -4.69
CA ALA A 69 -9.71 -3.43 -5.38
C ALA A 69 -10.41 -4.51 -4.53
N GLU A 70 -10.45 -4.37 -3.20
CA GLU A 70 -11.20 -5.27 -2.31
C GLU A 70 -12.70 -4.96 -2.23
N HIS A 71 -13.14 -3.80 -2.74
CA HIS A 71 -14.54 -3.33 -2.71
C HIS A 71 -15.10 -3.30 -1.27
N ALA A 72 -14.25 -2.92 -0.32
CA ALA A 72 -14.50 -3.07 1.12
C ALA A 72 -14.35 -1.77 1.92
N LEU A 73 -14.06 -0.64 1.25
CA LEU A 73 -13.91 0.64 1.94
C LEU A 73 -15.26 1.16 2.45
N ASP A 74 -15.34 1.45 3.76
CA ASP A 74 -16.50 2.11 4.39
C ASP A 74 -16.25 3.63 4.50
N PRO A 75 -16.98 4.48 3.75
CA PRO A 75 -16.84 5.94 3.81
C PRO A 75 -17.18 6.53 5.19
N ILE A 76 -18.13 5.93 5.91
CA ILE A 76 -18.53 6.40 7.25
C ILE A 76 -17.40 6.16 8.23
N TYR A 77 -16.74 5.00 8.16
CA TYR A 77 -15.58 4.71 8.99
C TYR A 77 -14.39 5.61 8.62
N ALA A 78 -14.12 5.82 7.32
CA ALA A 78 -13.08 6.73 6.86
C ALA A 78 -13.28 8.17 7.39
N ALA A 79 -14.50 8.70 7.31
CA ALA A 79 -14.84 10.01 7.87
C ALA A 79 -14.58 10.10 9.38
N LYS A 80 -14.94 9.06 10.14
CA LYS A 80 -14.66 8.97 11.59
C LYS A 80 -13.17 8.95 11.92
N LEU A 81 -12.34 8.43 11.00
CA LEU A 81 -10.89 8.46 11.10
C LEU A 81 -10.28 9.83 10.72
N GLY A 82 -11.09 10.79 10.28
CA GLY A 82 -10.66 12.15 9.92
C GLY A 82 -10.29 12.33 8.45
N VAL A 83 -10.63 11.36 7.60
CA VAL A 83 -10.54 11.50 6.14
C VAL A 83 -11.62 12.46 5.66
N ASN A 84 -11.25 13.44 4.84
CA ASN A 84 -12.21 14.21 4.07
C ASN A 84 -12.67 13.37 2.87
N VAL A 85 -13.82 12.72 3.03
CA VAL A 85 -14.36 11.77 2.05
C VAL A 85 -14.81 12.48 0.77
N ASP A 86 -15.29 13.71 0.86
CA ASP A 86 -15.78 14.47 -0.30
C ASP A 86 -14.66 14.78 -1.30
N ASP A 87 -13.44 14.98 -0.79
CA ASP A 87 -12.24 15.28 -1.58
C ASP A 87 -11.34 14.04 -1.82
N LEU A 88 -11.75 12.85 -1.37
CA LEU A 88 -10.97 11.62 -1.60
C LEU A 88 -11.27 11.05 -2.98
N LEU A 89 -10.26 10.94 -3.84
CA LEU A 89 -10.41 10.28 -5.14
C LEU A 89 -10.54 8.77 -4.95
N LEU A 90 -11.73 8.22 -5.14
CA LEU A 90 -12.00 6.79 -5.03
C LEU A 90 -12.12 6.12 -6.40
N SER A 91 -11.49 4.97 -6.57
CA SER A 91 -11.66 4.11 -7.74
C SER A 91 -11.85 2.65 -7.33
N GLN A 92 -12.84 1.99 -7.92
CA GLN A 92 -13.11 0.56 -7.77
C GLN A 92 -12.90 -0.11 -9.14
N PRO A 93 -11.70 -0.65 -9.39
CA PRO A 93 -11.37 -1.28 -10.66
C PRO A 93 -11.95 -2.70 -10.76
N ASP A 94 -12.18 -3.13 -12.00
CA ASP A 94 -12.61 -4.48 -12.36
C ASP A 94 -11.43 -5.46 -12.47
N THR A 95 -10.23 -4.96 -12.81
CA THR A 95 -9.03 -5.80 -13.05
C THR A 95 -7.78 -5.22 -12.41
N GLY A 96 -6.79 -6.08 -12.14
CA GLY A 96 -5.48 -5.67 -11.62
C GLY A 96 -4.72 -4.75 -12.57
N GLU A 97 -4.81 -4.97 -13.89
CA GLU A 97 -4.24 -4.08 -14.90
C GLU A 97 -4.84 -2.67 -14.81
N GLN A 98 -6.18 -2.58 -14.79
CA GLN A 98 -6.89 -1.31 -14.71
C GLN A 98 -6.55 -0.56 -13.41
N ALA A 99 -6.51 -1.26 -12.27
CA ALA A 99 -6.11 -0.68 -10.99
C ALA A 99 -4.72 -0.01 -11.06
N LEU A 100 -3.74 -0.71 -11.64
CA LEU A 100 -2.36 -0.23 -11.75
C LEU A 100 -2.21 0.87 -12.81
N GLU A 101 -3.01 0.84 -13.88
CA GLU A 101 -3.07 1.91 -14.88
C GLU A 101 -3.65 3.20 -14.29
N ILE A 102 -4.72 3.10 -13.50
CA ILE A 102 -5.31 4.23 -12.76
C ILE A 102 -4.29 4.81 -11.78
N ALA A 103 -3.59 3.97 -11.01
CA ALA A 103 -2.51 4.41 -10.13
C ALA A 103 -1.44 5.20 -10.91
N ASP A 104 -1.01 4.69 -12.06
CA ASP A 104 0.01 5.33 -12.89
C ASP A 104 -0.48 6.64 -13.53
N MET A 105 -1.75 6.72 -13.92
CA MET A 105 -2.38 7.95 -14.39
C MET A 105 -2.41 9.03 -13.31
N LEU A 106 -2.85 8.68 -12.09
CA LEU A 106 -2.90 9.59 -10.95
C LEU A 106 -1.50 10.08 -10.58
N VAL A 107 -0.52 9.19 -10.49
CA VAL A 107 0.88 9.55 -10.22
C VAL A 107 1.44 10.47 -11.32
N ARG A 108 1.19 10.18 -12.60
CA ARG A 108 1.68 11.04 -13.71
C ARG A 108 1.06 12.42 -13.75
N SER A 109 -0.18 12.57 -13.28
CA SER A 109 -0.85 13.86 -13.25
C SER A 109 -0.12 14.88 -12.37
N GLY A 110 0.63 14.41 -11.38
CA GLY A 110 1.33 15.26 -10.40
C GLY A 110 0.41 16.00 -9.43
N SER A 111 -0.90 15.72 -9.45
CA SER A 111 -1.89 16.39 -8.58
C SER A 111 -2.24 15.60 -7.33
N VAL A 112 -1.67 14.40 -7.15
CA VAL A 112 -1.94 13.50 -6.03
C VAL A 112 -0.69 13.30 -5.19
N ASP A 113 -0.80 13.51 -3.87
CA ASP A 113 0.30 13.38 -2.92
C ASP A 113 0.42 11.97 -2.35
N ILE A 114 -0.71 11.26 -2.20
CA ILE A 114 -0.75 9.86 -1.74
C ILE A 114 -1.74 9.04 -2.58
N VAL A 115 -1.30 7.89 -3.08
CA VAL A 115 -2.14 6.88 -3.73
C VAL A 115 -2.07 5.59 -2.93
N VAL A 116 -3.23 5.04 -2.57
CA VAL A 116 -3.35 3.78 -1.85
C VAL A 116 -3.96 2.73 -2.76
N VAL A 117 -3.40 1.52 -2.75
CA VAL A 117 -3.94 0.35 -3.44
C VAL A 117 -4.32 -0.71 -2.41
N ASP A 118 -5.62 -0.92 -2.22
CA ASP A 118 -6.19 -1.90 -1.29
C ASP A 118 -6.95 -2.99 -2.06
N SER A 119 -6.38 -4.17 -2.32
CA SER A 119 -5.05 -4.64 -1.93
C SER A 119 -4.37 -5.36 -3.08
N VAL A 120 -3.06 -5.60 -2.95
CA VAL A 120 -2.28 -6.39 -3.92
C VAL A 120 -2.89 -7.77 -4.15
N ALA A 121 -3.49 -8.37 -3.13
CA ALA A 121 -4.09 -9.70 -3.26
C ALA A 121 -5.31 -9.68 -4.19
N ALA A 122 -6.04 -8.56 -4.24
CA ALA A 122 -7.22 -8.36 -5.08
C ALA A 122 -6.89 -7.81 -6.48
N LEU A 123 -5.61 -7.59 -6.82
CA LEU A 123 -5.18 -7.22 -8.17
C LEU A 123 -5.21 -8.44 -9.10
N THR A 124 -6.40 -8.93 -9.38
CA THR A 124 -6.64 -10.12 -10.20
C THR A 124 -6.44 -9.78 -11.67
N PRO A 125 -5.50 -10.43 -12.37
CA PRO A 125 -5.26 -10.17 -13.79
C PRO A 125 -6.51 -10.45 -14.63
N LYS A 126 -6.72 -9.66 -15.69
CA LYS A 126 -7.86 -9.81 -16.59
C LYS A 126 -8.04 -11.25 -17.12
N ALA A 127 -6.95 -11.90 -17.50
CA ALA A 127 -7.01 -13.28 -18.02
C ALA A 127 -7.43 -14.31 -16.96
N GLU A 128 -7.27 -14.02 -15.67
CA GLU A 128 -7.76 -14.87 -14.58
C GLU A 128 -9.25 -14.63 -14.32
N ILE A 129 -9.74 -13.40 -14.50
CA ILE A 129 -11.17 -13.05 -14.38
C ILE A 129 -11.99 -13.63 -15.54
N GLU A 130 -11.46 -13.58 -16.77
CA GLU A 130 -12.12 -14.10 -17.96
C GLU A 130 -11.96 -15.64 -18.13
N GLY A 131 -11.06 -16.25 -17.36
CA GLY A 131 -10.82 -17.69 -17.38
C GLY A 131 -11.86 -18.49 -16.59
N GLU A 132 -11.75 -19.82 -16.64
CA GLU A 132 -12.63 -20.71 -15.87
C GLU A 132 -12.06 -20.97 -14.47
N MET A 133 -12.95 -21.20 -13.49
CA MET A 133 -12.52 -21.61 -12.14
C MET A 133 -11.73 -22.91 -12.20
N GLY A 134 -10.46 -22.85 -11.83
CA GLY A 134 -9.54 -23.99 -11.86
C GLY A 134 -8.45 -23.91 -12.94
N ASP A 135 -8.52 -22.91 -13.83
CA ASP A 135 -7.46 -22.64 -14.79
C ASP A 135 -6.13 -22.32 -14.09
N GLN A 136 -5.05 -22.95 -14.56
CA GLN A 136 -3.71 -22.76 -14.00
C GLN A 136 -2.93 -21.71 -14.77
N LEU A 137 -2.86 -20.49 -14.23
CA LEU A 137 -2.07 -19.38 -14.77
C LEU A 137 -0.94 -18.98 -13.80
N PRO A 138 0.08 -19.84 -13.61
CA PRO A 138 1.05 -19.66 -12.53
C PRO A 138 1.86 -18.37 -12.69
N GLY A 139 1.87 -17.56 -11.63
CA GLY A 139 2.69 -16.36 -11.52
C GLY A 139 2.21 -15.17 -12.35
N LEU A 140 0.97 -15.20 -12.86
CA LEU A 140 0.43 -14.10 -13.68
C LEU A 140 0.42 -12.77 -12.91
N GLN A 141 -0.11 -12.76 -11.70
CA GLN A 141 -0.11 -11.58 -10.83
C GLN A 141 1.31 -11.08 -10.49
N ALA A 142 2.27 -11.99 -10.28
CA ALA A 142 3.65 -11.60 -10.01
C ALA A 142 4.32 -10.90 -11.21
N ARG A 143 4.00 -11.34 -12.43
CA ARG A 143 4.46 -10.70 -13.67
C ARG A 143 3.81 -9.33 -13.86
N LEU A 144 2.50 -9.22 -13.63
CA LEU A 144 1.76 -7.96 -13.65
C LEU A 144 2.41 -6.93 -12.70
N MET A 145 2.59 -7.30 -11.43
CA MET A 145 3.23 -6.43 -10.44
C MET A 145 4.64 -6.00 -10.85
N SER A 146 5.45 -6.94 -11.37
CA SER A 146 6.82 -6.64 -11.83
C SER A 146 6.84 -5.63 -12.99
N GLN A 147 5.90 -5.75 -13.93
CA GLN A 147 5.79 -4.84 -15.07
C GLN A 147 5.28 -3.46 -14.63
N ALA A 148 4.25 -3.43 -13.78
CA ALA A 148 3.65 -2.19 -13.29
C ALA A 148 4.63 -1.38 -12.44
N LEU A 149 5.27 -2.00 -11.44
CA LEU A 149 6.22 -1.32 -10.55
C LEU A 149 7.42 -0.75 -11.31
N ARG A 150 7.88 -1.43 -12.37
CA ARG A 150 8.95 -0.93 -13.24
C ARG A 150 8.57 0.37 -13.94
N LYS A 151 7.31 0.51 -14.38
CA LYS A 151 6.79 1.74 -15.00
C LYS A 151 6.51 2.83 -13.95
N LEU A 152 5.83 2.45 -12.87
CA LEU A 152 5.38 3.35 -11.81
C LEU A 152 6.54 4.05 -11.10
N THR A 153 7.61 3.34 -10.74
CA THR A 153 8.68 3.87 -9.87
C THR A 153 9.31 5.16 -10.42
N GLY A 154 9.50 5.25 -11.74
CA GLY A 154 10.02 6.46 -12.37
C GLY A 154 9.06 7.65 -12.28
N ASN A 155 7.75 7.39 -12.41
CA ASN A 155 6.72 8.42 -12.29
C ASN A 155 6.52 8.86 -10.85
N ILE A 156 6.54 7.93 -9.90
CA ILE A 156 6.45 8.14 -8.45
C ILE A 156 7.52 9.12 -7.99
N LYS A 157 8.78 8.91 -8.40
CA LYS A 157 9.87 9.81 -7.98
C LYS A 157 9.76 11.21 -8.60
N ARG A 158 9.27 11.33 -9.84
CA ARG A 158 9.14 12.61 -10.56
C ARG A 158 7.98 13.47 -10.04
N SER A 159 6.86 12.83 -9.72
CA SER A 159 5.67 13.49 -9.17
C SER A 159 5.75 13.75 -7.66
N ASN A 160 6.72 13.11 -6.99
CA ASN A 160 6.83 13.12 -5.53
C ASN A 160 5.58 12.54 -4.82
N THR A 161 4.78 11.73 -5.51
CA THR A 161 3.63 11.02 -4.94
C THR A 161 4.09 9.84 -4.08
N LEU A 162 3.53 9.68 -2.89
CA LEU A 162 3.66 8.46 -2.08
C LEU A 162 2.70 7.39 -2.62
N VAL A 163 3.17 6.17 -2.90
CA VAL A 163 2.31 5.05 -3.29
C VAL A 163 2.36 3.96 -2.23
N VAL A 164 1.22 3.65 -1.63
CA VAL A 164 1.07 2.63 -0.58
C VAL A 164 0.33 1.43 -1.15
N PHE A 165 0.95 0.26 -1.06
CA PHE A 165 0.30 -1.02 -1.35
C PHE A 165 -0.07 -1.71 -0.04
N ILE A 166 -1.36 -2.00 0.13
CA ILE A 166 -1.83 -2.89 1.17
C ILE A 166 -1.67 -4.33 0.67
N ASN A 167 -1.16 -5.22 1.51
CA ASN A 167 -0.95 -6.61 1.16
C ASN A 167 -1.39 -7.55 2.29
N GLN A 168 -1.66 -8.80 1.92
CA GLN A 168 -2.07 -9.85 2.83
C GLN A 168 -0.93 -10.84 3.04
N LEU A 169 -0.91 -11.47 4.21
CA LEU A 169 -0.06 -12.62 4.46
C LEU A 169 -0.70 -13.90 3.89
N ARG A 170 0.15 -14.78 3.36
CA ARG A 170 -0.16 -16.14 2.92
C ARG A 170 0.92 -17.07 3.46
N HIS A 171 0.64 -18.37 3.48
CA HIS A 171 1.61 -19.38 3.88
C HIS A 171 2.19 -20.08 2.65
N LYS A 172 3.51 -20.23 2.61
CA LYS A 172 4.18 -21.02 1.57
C LYS A 172 3.90 -22.51 1.82
N ILE A 173 3.34 -23.18 0.82
CA ILE A 173 3.12 -24.63 0.86
C ILE A 173 4.42 -25.34 0.47
N GLY A 174 4.93 -26.25 1.31
CA GLY A 174 6.11 -27.07 1.02
C GLY A 174 7.07 -27.28 2.21
N VAL A 175 8.16 -28.01 1.98
CA VAL A 175 9.20 -28.28 2.99
C VAL A 175 9.97 -27.00 3.28
N MET A 176 9.91 -26.54 4.53
CA MET A 176 10.60 -25.33 4.96
C MET A 176 12.02 -25.65 5.45
N MET A 177 12.96 -24.76 5.15
CA MET A 177 14.26 -24.81 5.82
C MET A 177 14.11 -24.38 7.28
N PRO A 178 14.85 -25.02 8.23
CA PRO A 178 14.83 -24.62 9.63
C PRO A 178 15.14 -23.12 9.78
N GLY A 179 14.27 -22.39 10.49
CA GLY A 179 14.44 -20.95 10.76
C GLY A 179 13.85 -19.99 9.72
N GLN A 180 13.23 -20.47 8.63
CA GLN A 180 12.47 -19.61 7.72
C GLN A 180 11.02 -19.46 8.16
N SER A 181 10.51 -18.22 8.14
CA SER A 181 9.08 -17.96 8.35
C SER A 181 8.25 -18.52 7.18
N PRO A 182 7.13 -19.21 7.44
CA PRO A 182 6.18 -19.66 6.41
C PRO A 182 5.45 -18.51 5.71
N GLU A 183 5.46 -17.33 6.32
CA GLU A 183 4.67 -16.20 5.87
C GLU A 183 5.30 -15.54 4.63
N VAL A 184 4.48 -15.34 3.60
CA VAL A 184 4.82 -14.66 2.36
C VAL A 184 3.73 -13.64 2.02
N THR A 185 4.08 -12.63 1.23
CA THR A 185 3.11 -11.65 0.71
C THR A 185 2.72 -11.98 -0.73
N THR A 186 1.52 -11.54 -1.14
CA THR A 186 0.96 -11.77 -2.48
C THR A 186 1.63 -10.86 -3.53
N GLY A 187 1.51 -11.18 -4.83
CA GLY A 187 2.05 -10.37 -5.92
C GLY A 187 3.54 -10.61 -6.25
N GLY A 188 4.12 -11.71 -5.75
CA GLY A 188 5.52 -12.08 -6.03
C GLY A 188 6.54 -11.25 -5.23
N ASN A 189 7.78 -11.18 -5.72
CA ASN A 189 8.87 -10.52 -4.98
C ASN A 189 9.13 -9.07 -5.40
N ALA A 190 8.58 -8.59 -6.52
CA ALA A 190 8.90 -7.28 -7.06
C ALA A 190 8.63 -6.16 -6.04
N LEU A 191 7.44 -6.15 -5.41
CA LEU A 191 7.07 -5.13 -4.43
C LEU A 191 8.08 -5.04 -3.27
N LYS A 192 8.64 -6.17 -2.83
CA LYS A 192 9.63 -6.20 -1.75
C LYS A 192 10.92 -5.43 -2.10
N PHE A 193 11.32 -5.44 -3.37
CA PHE A 193 12.52 -4.75 -3.84
C PHE A 193 12.26 -3.28 -4.19
N TYR A 194 11.04 -2.94 -4.61
CA TYR A 194 10.67 -1.56 -4.95
C TYR A 194 10.23 -0.75 -3.73
N ALA A 195 9.72 -1.39 -2.68
CA ALA A 195 9.30 -0.71 -1.46
C ALA A 195 10.50 -0.13 -0.70
N SER A 196 10.45 1.17 -0.42
CA SER A 196 11.43 1.85 0.43
C SER A 196 11.16 1.61 1.92
N VAL A 197 9.90 1.37 2.28
CA VAL A 197 9.47 1.00 3.64
C VAL A 197 8.52 -0.18 3.51
N ARG A 198 8.68 -1.18 4.39
CA ARG A 198 7.78 -2.33 4.50
C ARG A 198 7.35 -2.46 5.96
N LEU A 199 6.04 -2.43 6.21
CA LEU A 199 5.46 -2.46 7.55
C LEU A 199 4.69 -3.77 7.75
N ASP A 200 5.10 -4.55 8.76
CA ASP A 200 4.32 -5.70 9.28
C ASP A 200 3.44 -5.19 10.42
N ILE A 201 2.12 -5.17 10.21
CA ILE A 201 1.14 -4.74 11.20
C ILE A 201 0.37 -5.94 11.74
N ARG A 202 0.38 -6.10 13.07
CA ARG A 202 -0.26 -7.20 13.79
C ARG A 202 -1.10 -6.70 14.95
N ARG A 203 -2.27 -7.32 15.14
CA ARG A 203 -3.06 -7.16 16.36
C ARG A 203 -2.44 -8.03 17.46
N ILE A 204 -1.91 -7.40 18.51
CA ILE A 204 -1.25 -8.09 19.63
C ILE A 204 -2.13 -8.27 20.87
N GLY A 205 -3.32 -7.66 20.89
CA GLY A 205 -4.23 -7.73 22.03
C GLY A 205 -5.54 -6.98 21.78
N ALA A 206 -6.35 -6.89 22.84
CA ALA A 206 -7.57 -6.10 22.87
C ALA A 206 -7.41 -4.97 23.91
N ILE A 207 -7.95 -3.79 23.60
CA ILE A 207 -8.09 -2.69 24.55
C ILE A 207 -9.47 -2.85 25.17
N LYS A 208 -9.55 -3.04 26.50
CA LYS A 208 -10.80 -3.27 27.22
C LYS A 208 -11.18 -2.08 28.08
N LYS A 209 -12.47 -1.82 28.22
CA LYS A 209 -13.01 -0.85 29.19
C LYS A 209 -14.00 -1.56 30.12
N GLY A 210 -13.50 -2.11 31.21
CA GLY A 210 -14.28 -2.99 32.10
C GLY A 210 -14.41 -4.39 31.51
N ASP A 211 -15.61 -4.97 31.57
CA ASP A 211 -15.91 -6.32 31.05
C ASP A 211 -16.33 -6.33 29.56
N GLU A 212 -16.50 -5.16 28.94
CA GLU A 212 -16.80 -5.05 27.51
C GLU A 212 -15.51 -5.11 26.66
N ILE A 213 -15.54 -5.96 25.64
CA ILE A 213 -14.57 -6.03 24.54
C ILE A 213 -14.96 -5.02 23.47
#